data_AF-A0A411DLN0-F1
#
_entry.id   AF-A0A411DLN0-F1
#
_cell.length_a   1.000
_cell.length_b   1.000
_cell.length_c   1.000
_cell.angle_alpha   90.00
_cell.angle_beta   90.00
_cell.angle_gamma   90.00
#
_symmetry.space_group_name_H-M   'P 1'
#
loop_
_entity.id
_entity.type
_entity.pdbx_description
1 polymer ?
#
loop_
_entity_poly.entity_id
_entity_poly.type
_entity_poly.pdbx_seq_one_letter_code
_entity_poly.pdbx_strand_id
1 'polypeptide(L)'
;MQELQKSVGSDITLSRDSKTGNITYTQNSTGALAGNAADVAKIINDHSVVVDVAAENTLTTSSGITHNGGAFLGNSLGTTTGIVTAKQAINPEILGNMGDFASKPGEGVLHEVSEAYEGSLISKTESNFVGVATQADAANPASVYSRAHNAAVKQPGGSIEIQYKTNDGIIIKNSAGFSFGPKGTDVKSVQFMSSGRIIFTKYPDGTFTPY
;
A
#
# COMPACT_ATOMS: atom_id res chain seq x y z
N MET A 1 6.95 10.79 -0.50
CA MET A 1 6.27 11.95 0.13
C MET A 1 5.30 12.64 -0.84
N GLN A 2 5.65 12.87 -2.11
CA GLN A 2 4.77 13.57 -3.06
C GLN A 2 3.37 12.95 -3.16
N GLU A 3 3.25 11.63 -3.31
CA GLU A 3 1.94 10.97 -3.33
C GLU A 3 1.13 11.15 -2.04
N LEU A 4 1.74 10.99 -0.87
CA LEU A 4 1.05 11.23 0.40
C LEU A 4 0.64 12.71 0.57
N GLN A 5 1.39 13.66 -0.02
CA GLN A 5 0.96 15.06 -0.06
C GLN A 5 -0.25 15.26 -0.97
N LYS A 6 -0.30 14.58 -2.12
CA LYS A 6 -1.46 14.66 -3.02
C LYS A 6 -2.74 14.18 -2.33
N SER A 7 -2.65 13.11 -1.51
CA SER A 7 -3.84 12.54 -0.86
C SER A 7 -4.52 13.48 0.13
N VAL A 8 -3.78 14.44 0.70
CA VAL A 8 -4.29 15.40 1.69
C VAL A 8 -4.61 16.78 1.10
N GLY A 9 -4.43 16.94 -0.22
CA GLY A 9 -4.71 18.18 -0.92
C GLY A 9 -3.94 19.37 -0.34
N SER A 10 -4.65 20.49 -0.16
CA SER A 10 -4.09 21.74 0.39
C SER A 10 -4.42 21.96 1.87
N ASP A 11 -5.15 21.05 2.53
CA ASP A 11 -5.58 21.25 3.92
C ASP A 11 -4.42 21.19 4.91
N ILE A 12 -3.42 20.35 4.61
CA ILE A 12 -2.16 20.27 5.35
C ILE A 12 -0.97 20.23 4.41
N THR A 13 0.16 20.80 4.84
CA THR A 13 1.46 20.71 4.19
C THR A 13 2.33 19.72 4.95
N LEU A 14 2.72 18.61 4.32
CA LEU A 14 3.61 17.61 4.86
C LEU A 14 5.06 18.03 4.74
N SER A 15 5.86 17.69 5.74
CA SER A 15 7.31 17.89 5.75
C SER A 15 8.00 16.64 6.24
N ARG A 16 9.13 16.29 5.63
CA ARG A 16 9.97 15.19 6.07
C ARG A 16 11.24 15.73 6.70
N ASP A 17 11.50 15.36 7.95
CA ASP A 17 12.79 15.64 8.56
C ASP A 17 13.88 14.83 7.85
N SER A 18 14.91 15.52 7.35
CA SER A 18 15.92 14.90 6.50
C SER A 18 16.88 13.97 7.25
N LYS A 19 16.92 14.04 8.58
CA LYS A 19 17.82 13.23 9.42
C LYS A 19 17.16 11.95 9.91
N THR A 20 15.94 12.10 10.43
CA THR A 20 15.15 11.02 11.04
C THR A 20 14.23 10.34 10.04
N GLY A 21 13.85 11.04 8.97
CA GLY A 21 12.86 10.56 8.01
C GLY A 21 11.42 10.71 8.49
N ASN A 22 11.18 11.22 9.70
CA ASN A 22 9.85 11.42 10.27
C ASN A 22 9.06 12.45 9.46
N ILE A 23 7.76 12.19 9.31
CA ILE A 23 6.82 13.10 8.66
C ILE A 23 6.10 13.94 9.72
N THR A 24 6.03 15.24 9.49
CA THR A 24 5.21 16.19 10.25
C THR A 24 4.29 16.92 9.28
N TYR A 25 3.34 17.70 9.82
CA TYR A 25 2.46 18.53 9.00
C TYR A 25 2.26 19.91 9.60
N THR A 26 1.99 20.89 8.73
CA THR A 26 1.41 22.19 9.08
C THR A 26 -0.01 22.22 8.55
N GLN A 27 -0.98 22.55 9.40
CA GLN A 27 -2.35 22.76 8.95
C GLN A 27 -2.49 24.13 8.28
N ASN A 28 -3.02 24.14 7.06
CA ASN A 28 -3.19 25.36 6.27
C ASN A 28 -4.61 25.93 6.38
N SER A 29 -5.58 25.11 6.80
CA SER A 29 -6.99 25.49 6.95
C SER A 29 -7.34 25.84 8.40
N THR A 30 -8.41 26.62 8.60
CA THR A 30 -8.97 26.87 9.93
C THR A 30 -10.04 25.84 10.27
N GLY A 31 -10.07 25.38 11.53
CA GLY A 31 -11.09 24.45 12.01
C GLY A 31 -10.60 23.00 12.08
N ALA A 32 -11.53 22.05 12.27
CA ALA A 32 -11.20 20.64 12.32
C ALA A 32 -10.87 20.11 10.91
N LEU A 33 -9.82 19.29 10.80
CA LEU A 33 -9.52 18.55 9.58
C LEU A 33 -10.62 17.50 9.32
N ALA A 34 -10.85 17.19 8.04
CA ALA A 34 -11.75 16.13 7.61
C ALA A 34 -11.10 15.27 6.51
N GLY A 35 -11.68 14.10 6.24
CA GLY A 35 -11.21 13.18 5.20
C GLY A 35 -9.74 12.78 5.36
N ASN A 36 -9.04 12.61 4.24
CA ASN A 36 -7.65 12.15 4.20
C ASN A 36 -6.69 13.02 5.02
N ALA A 37 -6.92 14.34 5.10
CA ALA A 37 -6.08 15.22 5.91
C ALA A 37 -6.24 14.92 7.42
N ALA A 38 -7.46 14.59 7.86
CA ALA A 38 -7.70 14.14 9.23
C ALA A 38 -7.07 12.77 9.49
N ASP A 39 -7.16 11.84 8.54
CA ASP A 39 -6.56 10.51 8.67
C ASP A 39 -5.03 10.58 8.78
N VAL A 40 -4.37 11.39 7.93
CA VAL A 40 -2.91 11.59 8.01
C VAL A 40 -2.52 12.30 9.31
N ALA A 41 -3.28 13.31 9.74
CA ALA A 41 -3.03 13.98 11.01
C ALA A 41 -3.18 13.02 12.21
N LYS A 42 -4.21 12.15 12.21
CA LYS A 42 -4.40 11.09 13.21
C LYS A 42 -3.17 10.19 13.29
N ILE A 43 -2.68 9.71 12.14
CA ILE A 43 -1.51 8.81 12.07
C ILE A 43 -0.25 9.51 12.59
N ILE A 44 0.01 10.76 12.17
CA ILE A 44 1.21 11.51 12.59
C ILE A 44 1.18 11.83 14.09
N ASN A 45 0.00 12.14 14.65
CA ASN A 45 -0.14 12.55 16.04
C ASN A 45 -0.23 11.35 17.03
N ASP A 46 -0.39 10.12 16.53
CA ASP A 46 -0.36 8.93 17.38
C ASP A 46 1.08 8.48 17.64
N HIS A 47 1.63 8.95 18.75
CA HIS A 47 2.99 8.59 19.20
C HIS A 47 3.11 7.18 19.79
N SER A 48 2.02 6.40 19.74
CA SER A 48 1.96 5.05 20.29
C SER A 48 2.25 3.98 19.23
N VAL A 49 2.32 4.40 17.96
CA VAL A 49 2.63 3.60 16.77
C VAL A 49 3.69 4.31 15.93
N VAL A 50 4.56 3.55 15.29
CA VAL A 50 5.48 4.01 14.23
C VAL A 50 5.24 3.16 13.00
N VAL A 51 4.94 3.80 11.88
CA VAL A 51 4.90 3.14 10.57
C VAL A 51 6.20 3.44 9.83
N ASP A 52 7.05 2.44 9.71
CA ASP A 52 8.30 2.51 8.95
C ASP A 52 8.03 2.14 7.49
N VAL A 53 8.15 3.12 6.59
CA VAL A 53 7.79 2.99 5.18
C VAL A 53 9.04 2.94 4.31
N ALA A 54 9.28 1.78 3.70
CA ALA A 54 10.24 1.61 2.62
C ALA A 54 9.56 1.94 1.28
N ALA A 55 9.91 3.08 0.69
CA ALA A 55 9.33 3.56 -0.56
C ALA A 55 10.32 3.38 -1.73
N GLU A 56 10.09 2.37 -2.56
CA GLU A 56 10.96 2.00 -3.67
C GLU A 56 10.12 1.68 -4.92
N ASN A 57 10.50 2.19 -6.09
CA ASN A 57 9.82 1.85 -7.35
C ASN A 57 10.30 0.48 -7.86
N THR A 58 10.08 -0.56 -7.06
CA THR A 58 10.40 -1.95 -7.35
C THR A 58 9.16 -2.83 -7.13
N LEU A 59 9.18 -4.06 -7.63
CA LEU A 59 8.16 -5.08 -7.34
C LEU A 59 8.62 -6.08 -6.28
N THR A 60 9.79 -5.85 -5.68
CA THR A 60 10.44 -6.76 -4.74
C THR A 60 11.08 -5.93 -3.64
N THR A 61 10.75 -6.25 -2.39
CA THR A 61 11.37 -5.61 -1.23
C THR A 61 12.85 -5.98 -1.13
N SER A 62 13.62 -5.25 -0.31
CA SER A 62 15.01 -5.59 0.02
C SER A 62 15.19 -6.99 0.63
N SER A 63 14.13 -7.56 1.20
CA SER A 63 14.09 -8.93 1.73
C SER A 63 13.59 -9.99 0.74
N GLY A 64 13.34 -9.62 -0.52
CA GLY A 64 12.95 -10.55 -1.58
C GLY A 64 11.45 -10.83 -1.71
N ILE A 65 10.59 -10.07 -1.01
CA ILE A 65 9.13 -10.26 -1.04
C ILE A 65 8.56 -9.53 -2.25
N THR A 66 7.80 -10.23 -3.10
CA THR A 66 7.12 -9.61 -4.25
C THR A 66 5.86 -8.85 -3.82
N HIS A 67 5.63 -7.66 -4.37
CA HIS A 67 4.43 -6.85 -4.13
C HIS A 67 3.96 -6.11 -5.40
N ASN A 68 2.68 -5.77 -5.46
CA ASN A 68 2.02 -5.15 -6.62
C ASN A 68 1.51 -3.73 -6.31
N GLY A 69 2.29 -2.95 -5.55
CA GLY A 69 1.83 -1.72 -4.92
C GLY A 69 2.47 -1.62 -3.55
N GLY A 70 1.81 -2.09 -2.50
CA GLY A 70 2.43 -2.25 -1.18
C GLY A 70 2.45 -3.67 -0.64
N ALA A 71 3.15 -3.82 0.47
CA ALA A 71 3.21 -5.04 1.26
C ALA A 71 3.33 -4.71 2.75
N PHE A 72 2.41 -5.25 3.53
CA PHE A 72 2.46 -5.26 4.98
C PHE A 72 3.49 -6.28 5.47
N LEU A 73 4.61 -5.79 5.99
CA LEU A 73 5.75 -6.62 6.40
C LEU A 73 5.69 -7.04 7.88
N GLY A 74 4.55 -6.77 8.53
CA GLY A 74 4.31 -7.13 9.92
C GLY A 74 4.53 -5.97 10.88
N ASN A 75 4.36 -6.28 12.17
CA ASN A 75 4.50 -5.34 13.27
C ASN A 75 5.12 -5.99 14.51
N SER A 76 5.60 -5.16 15.44
CA SER A 76 6.26 -5.61 16.67
C SER A 76 6.12 -4.58 17.79
N LEU A 77 6.17 -5.03 19.04
CA LEU A 77 6.15 -4.17 20.22
C LEU A 77 7.57 -3.88 20.73
N GLY A 78 7.92 -2.62 20.86
CA GLY A 78 9.08 -2.20 21.64
C GLY A 78 8.80 -2.43 23.13
N THR A 79 9.38 -3.47 23.73
CA THR A 79 9.10 -3.88 25.12
C THR A 79 9.43 -2.79 26.15
N THR A 80 10.42 -1.95 25.87
CA THR A 80 10.82 -0.84 26.75
C THR A 80 9.98 0.41 26.55
N THR A 81 9.56 0.70 25.31
CA THR A 81 8.87 1.95 24.96
C THR A 81 7.35 1.81 24.95
N GLY A 82 6.82 0.60 24.82
CA GLY A 82 5.40 0.35 24.57
C GLY A 82 4.91 0.80 23.19
N ILE A 83 5.83 1.22 22.31
CA ILE A 83 5.53 1.68 20.95
C ILE A 83 5.46 0.46 20.02
N VAL A 84 4.43 0.41 19.19
CA VAL A 84 4.33 -0.61 18.13
C VAL A 84 4.95 -0.08 16.86
N THR A 85 5.85 -0.85 16.26
CA THR A 85 6.43 -0.51 14.95
C THR A 85 5.89 -1.47 13.90
N ALA A 86 5.23 -0.94 12.87
CA ALA A 86 4.90 -1.68 11.66
C ALA A 86 5.87 -1.32 10.52
N LYS A 87 6.11 -2.30 9.64
CA LYS A 87 6.93 -2.12 8.45
C LYS A 87 6.04 -2.23 7.21
N GLN A 88 6.08 -1.23 6.35
CA GLN A 88 5.36 -1.20 5.08
C GLN A 88 6.34 -1.01 3.94
N ALA A 89 6.28 -1.86 2.91
CA ALA A 89 6.92 -1.56 1.63
C ALA A 89 5.88 -0.98 0.69
N ILE A 90 6.26 0.03 -0.09
CA ILE A 90 5.40 0.65 -1.10
C ILE A 90 6.18 0.90 -2.38
N ASN A 91 5.48 0.83 -3.52
CA ASN A 91 5.87 1.36 -4.81
C ASN A 91 5.04 2.62 -5.09
N PRO A 92 5.58 3.83 -4.80
CA PRO A 92 4.83 5.07 -4.95
C PRO A 92 4.35 5.34 -6.38
N GLU A 93 5.07 4.88 -7.39
CA GLU A 93 4.70 5.09 -8.80
C GLU A 93 3.44 4.29 -9.17
N ILE A 94 3.40 2.99 -8.83
CA ILE A 94 2.21 2.15 -9.07
C ILE A 94 1.01 2.66 -8.28
N LEU A 95 1.20 2.96 -7.00
CA LEU A 95 0.13 3.44 -6.13
C LEU A 95 -0.36 4.84 -6.51
N GLY A 96 0.53 5.69 -7.02
CA GLY A 96 0.21 6.99 -7.60
C GLY A 96 -0.68 6.84 -8.83
N ASN A 97 -0.31 5.96 -9.76
CA ASN A 97 -1.10 5.69 -10.97
C ASN A 97 -2.49 5.14 -10.63
N MET A 98 -2.59 4.25 -9.64
CA MET A 98 -3.88 3.77 -9.13
C MET A 98 -4.75 4.92 -8.60
N GLY A 99 -4.17 5.82 -7.80
CA GLY A 99 -4.84 7.01 -7.29
C GLY A 99 -5.32 7.94 -8.41
N ASP A 100 -4.42 8.29 -9.33
CA ASP A 100 -4.69 9.21 -10.43
C ASP A 100 -5.78 8.66 -11.36
N PHE A 101 -5.76 7.37 -11.68
CA PHE A 101 -6.78 6.75 -12.54
C PHE A 101 -8.16 6.67 -11.88
N ALA A 102 -8.20 6.64 -10.56
CA ALA A 102 -9.44 6.67 -9.79
C ALA A 102 -9.90 8.10 -9.43
N SER A 103 -9.23 9.15 -9.94
CA SER A 103 -9.46 10.55 -9.53
C SER A 103 -9.31 10.79 -8.02
N LYS A 104 -8.38 10.04 -7.41
CA LYS A 104 -8.07 10.02 -5.97
C LYS A 104 -6.54 10.08 -5.79
N PRO A 105 -5.90 11.17 -6.23
CA PRO A 105 -4.45 11.26 -6.33
C PRO A 105 -3.79 11.02 -4.97
N GLY A 106 -2.77 10.15 -4.94
CA GLY A 106 -2.05 9.81 -3.71
C GLY A 106 -2.74 8.84 -2.74
N GLU A 107 -4.04 8.56 -2.92
CA GLU A 107 -4.82 7.73 -1.96
C GLU A 107 -4.30 6.28 -1.89
N GLY A 108 -3.60 5.80 -2.93
CA GLY A 108 -2.94 4.50 -2.91
C GLY A 108 -1.81 4.43 -1.88
N VAL A 109 -0.98 5.47 -1.77
CA VAL A 109 0.04 5.53 -0.72
C VAL A 109 -0.58 5.70 0.66
N LEU A 110 -1.66 6.49 0.77
CA LEU A 110 -2.38 6.64 2.03
C LEU A 110 -3.02 5.32 2.48
N HIS A 111 -3.60 4.54 1.57
CA HIS A 111 -4.12 3.21 1.85
C HIS A 111 -3.07 2.35 2.56
N GLU A 112 -1.90 2.18 1.95
CA GLU A 112 -0.81 1.35 2.51
C GLU A 112 -0.32 1.84 3.88
N VAL A 113 -0.17 3.16 4.06
CA VAL A 113 0.25 3.74 5.34
C VAL A 113 -0.81 3.52 6.43
N SER A 114 -2.09 3.73 6.07
CA SER A 114 -3.20 3.54 7.00
C SER A 114 -3.43 2.06 7.33
N GLU A 115 -3.21 1.14 6.40
CA GLU A 115 -3.23 -0.31 6.66
C GLU A 115 -2.20 -0.70 7.71
N ALA A 116 -0.95 -0.25 7.56
CA ALA A 116 0.11 -0.55 8.52
C ALA A 116 -0.20 0.04 9.92
N TYR A 117 -0.78 1.25 9.95
CA TYR A 117 -1.20 1.91 11.17
C TYR A 117 -2.34 1.15 11.87
N GLU A 118 -3.43 0.83 11.16
CA GLU A 118 -4.57 0.09 11.72
C GLU A 118 -4.16 -1.32 12.15
N GLY A 119 -3.30 -2.00 11.38
CA GLY A 119 -2.71 -3.28 11.77
C GLY A 119 -1.92 -3.20 13.08
N SER A 120 -1.21 -2.09 13.30
CA SER A 120 -0.51 -1.82 14.57
C SER A 120 -1.48 -1.63 15.73
N LEU A 121 -2.56 -0.87 15.54
CA LEU A 121 -3.58 -0.67 16.57
C LEU A 121 -4.28 -1.98 16.98
N ILE A 122 -4.61 -2.81 15.99
CA ILE A 122 -5.21 -4.14 16.21
C ILE A 122 -4.23 -5.01 17.01
N SER A 123 -2.99 -5.16 16.53
CA SER A 123 -1.98 -5.97 17.21
C SER A 123 -1.68 -5.48 18.62
N LYS A 124 -1.69 -4.16 18.84
CA LYS A 124 -1.51 -3.55 20.17
C LYS A 124 -2.64 -3.92 21.12
N THR A 125 -3.88 -3.77 20.66
CA THR A 125 -5.09 -4.05 21.45
C THR A 125 -5.16 -5.52 21.84
N GLU A 126 -4.78 -6.40 20.92
CA GLU A 126 -4.91 -7.85 21.09
C GLU A 126 -3.63 -8.52 21.63
N SER A 127 -2.53 -7.76 21.74
CA SER A 127 -1.20 -8.31 22.02
C SER A 127 -0.79 -9.44 21.05
N ASN A 128 -1.20 -9.31 19.78
CA ASN A 128 -0.98 -10.30 18.72
C ASN A 128 -0.18 -9.68 17.57
N PHE A 129 1.14 -9.75 17.67
CA PHE A 129 2.07 -9.18 16.69
C PHE A 129 2.37 -10.20 15.59
N VAL A 130 2.31 -9.75 14.34
CA VAL A 130 2.35 -10.61 13.16
C VAL A 130 3.54 -10.30 12.26
N GLY A 131 3.99 -11.31 11.52
CA GLY A 131 5.00 -11.16 10.48
C GLY A 131 4.43 -10.61 9.17
N VAL A 132 5.20 -10.80 8.10
CA VAL A 132 4.83 -10.43 6.73
C VAL A 132 3.50 -11.08 6.36
N ALA A 133 2.57 -10.27 5.84
CA ALA A 133 1.29 -10.75 5.36
C ALA A 133 1.46 -11.71 4.17
N THR A 134 0.67 -12.76 4.17
CA THR A 134 0.65 -13.78 3.13
C THR A 134 -0.71 -13.82 2.43
N GLN A 135 -0.79 -14.58 1.33
CA GLN A 135 -2.06 -14.85 0.67
C GLN A 135 -3.09 -15.53 1.60
N ALA A 136 -2.62 -16.35 2.55
CA ALA A 136 -3.49 -16.99 3.53
C ALA A 136 -4.10 -15.94 4.48
N ASP A 137 -3.33 -14.92 4.85
CA ASP A 137 -3.84 -13.81 5.66
C ASP A 137 -4.88 -12.99 4.90
N ALA A 138 -4.64 -12.71 3.62
CA ALA A 138 -5.61 -12.02 2.76
C ALA A 138 -6.93 -12.80 2.61
N ALA A 139 -6.86 -14.13 2.57
CA ALA A 139 -8.03 -15.01 2.48
C ALA A 139 -8.72 -15.24 3.85
N ASN A 140 -8.08 -14.87 4.95
CA ASN A 140 -8.60 -15.05 6.30
C ASN A 140 -9.14 -13.72 6.87
N PRO A 141 -10.46 -13.52 6.97
CA PRO A 141 -11.03 -12.27 7.49
C PRO A 141 -10.71 -12.00 8.96
N ALA A 142 -10.25 -13.01 9.71
CA ALA A 142 -9.81 -12.85 11.10
C ALA A 142 -8.33 -12.46 11.23
N SER A 143 -7.53 -12.52 10.15
CA SER A 143 -6.12 -12.13 10.21
C SER A 143 -5.99 -10.65 10.55
N VAL A 144 -4.87 -10.27 11.18
CA VAL A 144 -4.58 -8.84 11.44
C VAL A 144 -4.52 -8.08 10.12
N TYR A 145 -3.88 -8.65 9.09
CA TYR A 145 -3.78 -8.07 7.76
C TYR A 145 -5.17 -7.79 7.15
N SER A 146 -6.06 -8.78 7.08
CA SER A 146 -7.38 -8.59 6.45
C SER A 146 -8.23 -7.55 7.19
N ARG A 147 -8.17 -7.53 8.52
CA ARG A 147 -8.88 -6.52 9.32
C ARG A 147 -8.28 -5.13 9.15
N ALA A 148 -6.96 -5.01 9.11
CA ALA A 148 -6.25 -3.76 8.83
C ALA A 148 -6.59 -3.21 7.44
N HIS A 149 -6.51 -4.05 6.40
CA HIS A 149 -6.86 -3.71 5.02
C HIS A 149 -8.30 -3.19 4.91
N ASN A 150 -9.23 -3.80 5.67
CA ASN A 150 -10.62 -3.38 5.68
C ASN A 150 -10.85 -2.06 6.44
N ALA A 151 -10.07 -1.79 7.49
CA ALA A 151 -10.15 -0.58 8.30
C ALA A 151 -9.41 0.64 7.70
N ALA A 152 -8.40 0.38 6.86
CA ALA A 152 -7.62 1.37 6.15
C ALA A 152 -8.49 2.31 5.30
N VAL A 153 -7.91 3.47 4.96
CA VAL A 153 -8.42 4.33 3.89
C VAL A 153 -8.57 3.47 2.64
N LYS A 154 -9.70 3.57 1.93
CA LYS A 154 -10.02 2.62 0.86
C LYS A 154 -9.04 2.72 -0.30
N GLN A 155 -8.58 1.57 -0.79
CA GLN A 155 -7.73 1.52 -1.97
C GLN A 155 -8.43 2.19 -3.17
N PRO A 156 -7.77 3.13 -3.87
CA PRO A 156 -8.36 3.78 -5.03
C PRO A 156 -8.53 2.79 -6.20
N GLY A 157 -9.65 2.94 -6.91
CA GLY A 157 -9.95 2.12 -8.10
C GLY A 157 -10.39 0.69 -7.80
N GLY A 158 -10.54 0.32 -6.53
CA GLY A 158 -11.02 -0.99 -6.11
C GLY A 158 -9.96 -2.09 -6.26
N SER A 159 -10.41 -3.32 -6.51
CA SER A 159 -9.52 -4.47 -6.68
C SER A 159 -8.69 -4.35 -7.96
N ILE A 160 -7.43 -4.79 -7.89
CA ILE A 160 -6.57 -4.87 -9.07
C ILE A 160 -7.05 -6.02 -9.97
N GLU A 161 -7.33 -5.69 -11.23
CA GLU A 161 -7.60 -6.67 -12.28
C GLU A 161 -6.29 -7.14 -12.92
N ILE A 162 -6.18 -8.43 -13.22
CA ILE A 162 -4.99 -9.00 -13.86
C ILE A 162 -5.35 -9.53 -15.25
N GLN A 163 -4.57 -9.13 -16.25
CA GLN A 163 -4.67 -9.68 -17.61
C GLN A 163 -3.35 -10.33 -18.02
N TYR A 164 -3.42 -11.58 -18.44
CA TYR A 164 -2.27 -12.30 -18.99
C TYR A 164 -2.32 -12.17 -20.52
N LYS A 165 -1.26 -11.62 -21.11
CA LYS A 165 -1.05 -11.63 -22.55
C LYS A 165 -0.12 -12.78 -22.89
N THR A 166 -0.58 -13.69 -23.73
CA THR A 166 0.22 -14.83 -24.18
C THR A 166 1.07 -14.49 -25.41
N ASN A 167 2.03 -15.35 -25.77
CA ASN A 167 2.92 -15.18 -26.91
C ASN A 167 2.18 -15.15 -28.26
N ASP A 168 1.07 -15.88 -28.38
CA ASP A 168 0.16 -15.89 -29.54
C ASP A 168 -0.87 -14.74 -29.52
N GLY A 169 -0.82 -13.86 -28.51
CA GLY A 169 -1.64 -12.66 -28.43
C GLY A 169 -3.00 -12.82 -27.76
N ILE A 170 -3.31 -13.99 -27.21
CA ILE A 170 -4.52 -14.22 -26.40
C ILE A 170 -4.44 -13.41 -25.11
N ILE A 171 -5.56 -12.82 -24.71
CA ILE A 171 -5.72 -12.12 -23.43
C ILE A 171 -6.60 -12.97 -22.53
N ILE A 172 -6.02 -13.42 -21.41
CA ILE A 172 -6.74 -14.15 -20.37
C ILE A 172 -6.95 -13.19 -19.20
N LYS A 173 -8.22 -12.89 -18.88
CA LYS A 173 -8.57 -12.04 -17.75
C LYS A 173 -8.74 -12.88 -16.50
N ASN A 174 -8.06 -12.49 -15.43
CA ASN A 174 -8.31 -12.99 -14.09
C ASN A 174 -8.85 -11.86 -13.23
N SER A 175 -10.18 -11.81 -13.11
CA SER A 175 -10.91 -10.81 -12.33
C SER A 175 -10.66 -10.93 -10.82
N ALA A 176 -10.04 -12.02 -10.36
CA ALA A 176 -9.88 -12.32 -8.95
C ALA A 176 -8.51 -11.89 -8.37
N GLY A 177 -7.66 -11.21 -9.15
CA GLY A 177 -6.39 -10.67 -8.65
C GLY A 177 -5.34 -11.73 -8.26
N PHE A 178 -5.58 -12.99 -8.60
CA PHE A 178 -4.66 -14.09 -8.25
C PHE A 178 -3.59 -14.32 -9.31
N SER A 179 -2.33 -14.47 -8.86
CA SER A 179 -1.14 -14.77 -9.68
C SER A 179 -1.08 -16.21 -10.22
N PHE A 180 -2.23 -16.86 -10.42
CA PHE A 180 -2.28 -18.13 -11.15
C PHE A 180 -2.61 -17.84 -12.62
N GLY A 181 -1.57 -17.46 -13.37
CA GLY A 181 -1.62 -17.51 -14.83
C GLY A 181 -1.65 -18.96 -15.31
N PRO A 182 -1.94 -19.19 -16.61
CA PRO A 182 -1.79 -20.53 -17.20
C PRO A 182 -0.41 -21.09 -16.85
N LYS A 183 -0.35 -22.32 -16.34
CA LYS A 183 0.91 -23.08 -16.20
C LYS A 183 1.42 -23.37 -17.61
N GLY A 184 2.28 -22.51 -18.14
CA GLY A 184 2.85 -22.67 -19.46
C GLY A 184 3.84 -21.56 -19.76
N THR A 185 4.88 -21.89 -20.53
CA THR A 185 5.93 -20.99 -21.03
C THR A 185 5.42 -19.90 -22.00
N ASP A 186 4.11 -19.72 -22.12
CA ASP A 186 3.46 -18.91 -23.15
C ASP A 186 2.98 -17.55 -22.67
N VAL A 187 3.28 -17.11 -21.45
CA VAL A 187 2.94 -15.74 -21.00
C VAL A 187 4.01 -14.75 -21.48
N LYS A 188 3.60 -13.80 -22.33
CA LYS A 188 4.44 -12.70 -22.82
C LYS A 188 4.55 -11.58 -21.79
N SER A 189 3.45 -11.26 -21.11
CA SER A 189 3.40 -10.22 -20.08
C SER A 189 2.15 -10.36 -19.22
N VAL A 190 2.20 -9.82 -18.00
CA VAL A 190 1.08 -9.71 -17.08
C VAL A 190 0.77 -8.23 -16.87
N GLN A 191 -0.43 -7.80 -17.23
CA GLN A 191 -0.90 -6.43 -17.06
C GLN A 191 -1.74 -6.35 -15.79
N PHE A 192 -1.40 -5.42 -14.92
CA PHE A 192 -2.14 -5.10 -13.73
C PHE A 192 -2.94 -3.84 -14.01
N MET A 193 -4.21 -3.86 -13.66
CA MET A 193 -5.17 -2.83 -14.03
C MET A 193 -5.95 -2.33 -12.82
N SER A 194 -6.27 -1.04 -12.85
CA SER A 194 -7.16 -0.37 -11.90
C SER A 194 -7.96 0.69 -12.66
N SER A 195 -9.24 0.87 -12.30
CA SER A 195 -10.15 1.82 -12.96
C SER A 195 -10.18 1.68 -14.50
N GLY A 196 -10.09 0.44 -15.00
CA GLY A 196 -10.09 0.13 -16.44
C GLY A 196 -8.82 0.51 -17.21
N ARG A 197 -7.74 0.88 -16.51
CA ARG A 197 -6.45 1.30 -17.10
C ARG A 197 -5.32 0.42 -16.58
N ILE A 198 -4.29 0.21 -17.40
CA ILE A 198 -3.07 -0.53 -17.00
C ILE A 198 -2.27 0.38 -16.07
N ILE A 199 -1.99 -0.08 -14.85
CA ILE A 199 -1.15 0.61 -13.87
C ILE A 199 0.32 0.21 -14.03
N PHE A 200 0.58 -1.06 -14.32
CA PHE A 200 1.90 -1.54 -14.73
C PHE A 200 1.80 -2.86 -15.50
N THR A 201 2.85 -3.17 -16.25
CA THR A 201 3.02 -4.46 -16.94
C THR A 201 4.27 -5.15 -16.40
N LYS A 202 4.17 -6.41 -16.00
CA LYS A 202 5.28 -7.27 -15.57
C LYS A 202 5.66 -8.26 -16.69
N TYR A 203 6.95 -8.50 -16.85
CA TYR A 203 7.50 -9.40 -17.87
C TYR A 203 8.09 -10.67 -17.25
N PRO A 204 8.21 -11.77 -18.03
CA PRO A 204 8.74 -13.05 -17.54
C PRO A 204 10.18 -12.98 -16.99
N ASP A 205 10.98 -12.02 -17.44
CA ASP A 205 12.34 -11.77 -16.96
C ASP A 205 12.39 -11.04 -15.60
N GLY A 206 11.22 -10.74 -15.01
CA GLY A 206 11.08 -10.04 -13.74
C GLY A 206 11.07 -8.51 -13.85
N THR A 207 11.32 -7.95 -15.05
CA THR A 207 11.21 -6.51 -15.28
C THR A 207 9.76 -6.04 -15.31
N PHE A 208 9.53 -4.73 -15.18
CA PHE A 208 8.20 -4.15 -15.29
C PHE A 208 8.23 -2.73 -15.89
N THR A 209 7.09 -2.29 -16.40
CA THR A 209 6.86 -0.94 -16.92
C THR A 209 5.62 -0.34 -16.25
N PRO A 210 5.74 0.75 -15.49
CA PRO A 210 4.62 1.52 -14.96
C PRO A 210 3.98 2.42 -16.04
N TYR A 211 2.70 2.77 -15.89
CA TYR A 211 1.89 3.54 -16.86
C TYR A 211 0.98 4.57 -16.20
#